data_AF-A0A3D2WY56-F1
#
_entry.id   AF-A0A3D2WY56-F1
#
_cell.length_a   1.000
_cell.length_b   1.000
_cell.length_c   1.000
_cell.angle_alpha   90.00
_cell.angle_beta   90.00
_cell.angle_gamma   90.00
#
_symmetry.space_group_name_H-M   'P 1'
#
loop_
_entity.id
_entity.type
_entity.pdbx_description
1 polymer ?
#
loop_
_entity_poly.entity_id
_entity_poly.type
_entity_poly.pdbx_seq_one_letter_code
_entity_poly.pdbx_strand_id
1 'polypeptide(L)'
;MQRESVKTNQYLVQKILTASPEQLIVYIYDAAIIACSRRDRMKASQAVQALINSLNFDSEKNIATKFFQLYHYILNQINSNNFNEARNLLDDLRKTWSEAMRIT
;
A
#
# COMPACT_ATOMS: atom_id res chain seq x y z
N MET A 1 30.12 19.74 -3.93
CA MET A 1 28.96 19.28 -3.12
C MET A 1 27.68 19.68 -3.86
N GLN A 2 27.21 18.86 -4.80
CA GLN A 2 25.96 19.12 -5.52
C GLN A 2 24.84 18.34 -4.82
N ARG A 3 23.85 19.05 -4.25
CA ARG A 3 22.59 18.46 -3.82
C ARG A 3 21.78 18.22 -5.08
N GLU A 4 21.70 16.98 -5.55
CA GLU A 4 20.72 16.59 -6.56
C GLU A 4 19.33 16.92 -6.00
N SER A 5 18.70 17.96 -6.55
CA SER A 5 17.29 18.21 -6.30
C SER A 5 16.53 16.99 -6.80
N VAL A 6 15.81 16.30 -5.92
CA VAL A 6 14.84 15.28 -6.33
C VAL A 6 13.82 15.99 -7.22
N LYS A 7 14.02 15.95 -8.53
CA LYS A 7 13.04 16.44 -9.50
C LYS A 7 11.85 15.50 -9.39
N THR A 8 10.83 15.93 -8.66
CA THR A 8 9.55 15.22 -8.63
C THR A 8 9.09 15.03 -10.07
N ASN A 9 8.94 13.76 -10.48
CA ASN A 9 8.56 13.44 -11.85
C ASN A 9 7.14 13.96 -12.08
N GLN A 10 6.99 15.05 -12.84
CA GLN A 10 5.71 15.73 -13.07
C GLN A 10 4.65 14.80 -13.64
N TYR A 11 5.05 13.79 -14.43
CA TYR A 11 4.14 12.76 -14.92
C TYR A 11 3.55 11.90 -13.79
N LEU A 12 4.38 11.51 -12.81
CA LEU A 12 3.90 10.74 -11.65
C LEU A 12 2.98 11.58 -10.77
N VAL A 13 3.30 12.87 -10.60
CA VAL A 13 2.43 13.80 -9.85
C VAL A 13 1.08 13.92 -10.54
N GLN A 14 1.06 14.17 -11.85
CA GLN A 14 -0.18 14.29 -12.59
C GLN A 14 -1.00 13.00 -12.51
N LYS A 15 -0.35 11.83 -12.67
CA LYS A 15 -1.00 10.52 -12.54
C LYS A 15 -1.66 10.33 -11.17
N ILE A 16 -1.02 10.76 -10.09
CA ILE A 16 -1.58 10.69 -8.73
C ILE A 16 -2.76 11.66 -8.58
N LEU A 17 -2.62 12.90 -9.05
CA LEU A 17 -3.65 13.93 -8.91
C LEU A 17 -4.93 13.62 -9.70
N THR A 18 -4.82 12.85 -10.78
CA THR A 18 -5.96 12.46 -11.63
C THR A 18 -6.48 11.05 -11.34
N ALA A 19 -5.88 10.32 -10.40
CA ALA A 19 -6.30 8.95 -10.07
C ALA A 19 -7.60 8.94 -9.27
N SER A 20 -8.43 7.92 -9.48
CA SER A 20 -9.58 7.68 -8.61
C SER A 20 -9.12 7.22 -7.21
N PRO A 21 -9.94 7.35 -6.17
CA PRO A 21 -9.62 6.83 -4.83
C PRO A 21 -9.21 5.35 -4.84
N GLU A 22 -9.89 4.52 -5.64
CA GLU A 22 -9.61 3.09 -5.74
C GLU A 22 -8.26 2.82 -6.41
N GLN A 23 -7.86 3.64 -7.40
CA GLN A 23 -6.54 3.58 -8.02
C GLN A 23 -5.44 4.05 -7.07
N LEU A 24 -5.70 5.03 -6.21
CA LEU A 24 -4.75 5.47 -5.18
C LEU A 24 -4.44 4.33 -4.19
N ILE A 25 -5.44 3.52 -3.81
CA ILE A 25 -5.22 2.33 -2.98
C ILE A 25 -4.29 1.33 -3.68
N VAL A 26 -4.47 1.09 -4.99
CA VAL A 26 -3.56 0.23 -5.78
C VAL A 26 -2.12 0.77 -5.76
N TYR A 27 -1.95 2.09 -5.87
CA TYR A 27 -0.60 2.70 -5.82
C TYR A 27 0.06 2.55 -4.45
N ILE A 28 -0.72 2.58 -3.37
CA ILE A 28 -0.20 2.32 -2.02
C ILE A 28 0.22 0.85 -1.88
N TYR A 29 -0.56 -0.10 -2.42
CA TYR A 29 -0.14 -1.51 -2.48
C TYR A 29 1.16 -1.68 -3.28
N ASP A 30 1.26 -1.08 -4.46
CA ASP A 30 2.48 -1.12 -5.28
C ASP A 30 3.70 -0.60 -4.50
N ALA A 31 3.54 0.54 -3.80
CA ALA A 31 4.58 1.11 -2.97
C ALA A 31 5.00 0.15 -1.82
N ALA A 32 4.03 -0.48 -1.15
CA ALA A 32 4.28 -1.45 -0.07
C ALA A 32 5.02 -2.70 -0.59
N ILE A 33 4.61 -3.25 -1.74
CA ILE A 33 5.23 -4.41 -2.39
C ILE A 33 6.67 -4.11 -2.81
N ILE A 34 6.91 -2.95 -3.42
CA ILE A 34 8.25 -2.50 -3.82
C ILE A 34 9.12 -2.31 -2.57
N ALA A 35 8.60 -1.69 -1.52
CA ALA A 35 9.34 -1.49 -0.27
C ALA A 35 9.69 -2.83 0.41
N CYS A 36 8.77 -3.79 0.45
CA CYS A 36 9.05 -5.14 0.96
C CYS A 36 10.12 -5.85 0.12
N SER A 37 10.03 -5.74 -1.22
CA SER A 37 11.03 -6.31 -2.14
C SER A 37 12.44 -5.73 -1.91
N ARG A 38 12.52 -4.46 -1.53
CA ARG A 38 13.76 -3.76 -1.18
C ARG A 38 14.17 -3.92 0.29
N ARG A 39 13.38 -4.63 1.09
CA ARG A 39 13.54 -4.74 2.56
C ARG A 39 13.62 -3.38 3.27
N ASP A 40 12.98 -2.36 2.70
CA ASP A 40 12.89 -1.02 3.29
C ASP A 40 11.76 -1.02 4.32
N ARG A 41 12.09 -1.42 5.55
CA ARG A 41 11.12 -1.55 6.66
C ARG A 41 10.32 -0.28 6.88
N MET A 42 10.98 0.89 6.86
CA MET A 42 10.31 2.16 7.13
C MET A 42 9.26 2.46 6.07
N LYS A 43 9.61 2.36 4.78
CA LYS A 43 8.65 2.62 3.70
C LYS A 43 7.55 1.57 3.63
N ALA A 44 7.88 0.31 3.87
CA ALA A 44 6.90 -0.76 3.90
C ALA A 44 5.85 -0.52 5.00
N SER A 45 6.31 -0.23 6.23
CA SER A 45 5.41 0.08 7.35
C SER A 45 4.57 1.34 7.09
N GLN A 46 5.17 2.39 6.52
CA GLN A 46 4.45 3.63 6.17
C GLN A 46 3.33 3.39 5.14
N ALA A 47 3.62 2.61 4.09
CA ALA A 47 2.62 2.29 3.07
C ALA A 47 1.48 1.44 3.64
N VAL A 48 1.78 0.43 4.46
CA VAL A 48 0.73 -0.38 5.11
C VAL A 48 -0.08 0.46 6.11
N GLN A 49 0.54 1.38 6.83
CA GLN A 49 -0.19 2.31 7.70
C GLN A 49 -1.12 3.23 6.91
N ALA A 50 -0.72 3.67 5.71
CA ALA A 50 -1.59 4.45 4.84
C ALA A 50 -2.82 3.63 4.38
N LEU A 51 -2.66 2.32 4.10
CA LEU A 51 -3.79 1.43 3.83
C LEU A 51 -4.74 1.33 5.03
N ILE A 52 -4.21 1.18 6.25
CA ILE A 52 -5.01 1.16 7.49
C ILE A 52 -5.82 2.46 7.64
N ASN A 53 -5.16 3.60 7.45
CA ASN A 53 -5.79 4.91 7.60
C ASN A 53 -6.84 5.19 6.52
N SER A 54 -6.82 4.46 5.40
CA SER A 54 -7.79 4.58 4.32
C SER A 54 -9.09 3.80 4.57
N LEU A 55 -9.13 2.94 5.60
CA LEU A 55 -10.30 2.12 5.91
C LEU A 55 -11.47 2.98 6.40
N ASN A 56 -12.64 2.77 5.80
CA ASN A 56 -13.88 3.41 6.21
C ASN A 56 -14.66 2.53 7.19
N PHE A 57 -14.63 2.88 8.48
CA PHE A 57 -15.34 2.17 9.55
C PHE A 57 -16.79 2.62 9.77
N ASP A 58 -17.24 3.67 9.08
CA ASP A 58 -18.64 4.13 9.14
C ASP A 58 -19.56 3.26 8.26
N SER A 59 -18.96 2.56 7.28
CA SER A 59 -19.62 1.59 6.39
C SER A 59 -19.75 0.19 7.04
N GLU A 60 -19.90 -0.87 6.24
CA GLU A 60 -20.01 -2.27 6.70
C GLU A 60 -18.84 -2.67 7.62
N LYS A 61 -19.01 -2.44 8.94
CA LYS A 61 -17.97 -2.58 9.97
C LYS A 61 -17.23 -3.91 9.93
N ASN A 62 -17.91 -4.97 9.52
CA ASN A 62 -17.35 -6.32 9.46
C ASN A 62 -16.21 -6.44 8.43
N ILE A 63 -16.29 -5.75 7.28
CA ILE A 63 -15.26 -5.84 6.24
C ILE A 63 -14.06 -4.99 6.63
N ALA A 64 -14.27 -3.73 7.03
CA ALA A 64 -13.21 -2.83 7.47
C ALA A 64 -12.40 -3.43 8.64
N THR A 65 -13.08 -4.08 9.60
CA THR A 65 -12.41 -4.75 10.73
C THR A 65 -11.53 -5.91 10.28
N LYS A 66 -11.97 -6.72 9.31
CA LYS A 66 -11.16 -7.83 8.77
C LYS A 66 -9.91 -7.33 8.04
N PHE A 67 -10.05 -6.29 7.21
CA PHE A 67 -8.90 -5.65 6.55
C PHE A 67 -7.93 -5.05 7.56
N PHE A 68 -8.44 -4.38 8.59
CA PHE A 68 -7.64 -3.83 9.67
C PHE A 68 -6.77 -4.91 10.34
N GLN A 69 -7.36 -6.05 10.70
CA GLN A 69 -6.64 -7.18 11.30
C GLN A 69 -5.56 -7.72 10.36
N LEU A 70 -5.86 -7.87 9.08
CA LEU A 70 -4.92 -8.38 8.09
C LEU A 70 -3.75 -7.41 7.86
N TYR A 71 -3.99 -6.11 7.78
CA TYR A 71 -2.93 -5.11 7.67
C TYR A 71 -2.05 -5.05 8.92
N HIS A 72 -2.64 -5.18 10.11
CA HIS A 72 -1.86 -5.31 11.35
C HIS A 72 -0.98 -6.56 11.35
N TYR A 73 -1.49 -7.68 10.85
CA TYR A 73 -0.69 -8.89 10.68
C TYR A 73 0.50 -8.65 9.71
N ILE A 74 0.26 -8.00 8.58
CA ILE A 74 1.31 -7.65 7.61
C ILE A 74 2.37 -6.72 8.25
N LEU A 75 1.95 -5.73 9.04
CA LEU A 75 2.89 -4.89 9.81
C LEU A 75 3.75 -5.71 10.76
N ASN A 76 3.18 -6.71 11.44
CA ASN A 76 3.93 -7.60 12.31
C ASN A 76 4.95 -8.43 11.53
N GLN A 77 4.61 -8.90 10.32
CA GLN A 77 5.56 -9.59 9.44
C GLN A 77 6.71 -8.67 9.03
N ILE A 78 6.41 -7.44 8.60
CA ILE A 78 7.43 -6.42 8.27
C ILE A 78 8.34 -6.14 9.48
N ASN A 79 7.76 -5.99 10.67
CA ASN A 79 8.50 -5.73 11.90
C ASN A 79 9.40 -6.89 12.32
N SER A 80 9.00 -8.12 11.96
CA SER A 80 9.75 -9.36 12.20
C SER A 80 10.75 -9.67 11.08
N ASN A 81 10.97 -8.75 10.13
CA ASN A 81 11.79 -8.93 8.93
C ASN A 81 11.32 -10.03 7.95
N ASN A 82 10.06 -10.48 8.07
CA ASN A 82 9.43 -11.45 7.19
C ASN A 82 8.89 -10.78 5.92
N PHE A 83 9.76 -10.09 5.18
CA PHE A 83 9.38 -9.27 4.02
C PHE A 83 8.76 -10.05 2.86
N ASN A 84 9.17 -11.30 2.66
CA ASN A 84 8.62 -12.15 1.60
C ASN A 84 7.16 -12.50 1.88
N GLU A 85 6.84 -12.85 3.13
CA GLU A 85 5.48 -13.16 3.55
C GLU A 85 4.58 -11.91 3.44
N ALA A 86 5.05 -10.78 3.97
CA ALA A 86 4.35 -9.50 3.85
C ALA A 86 4.07 -9.14 2.38
N ARG A 87 5.07 -9.33 1.51
CA ARG A 87 4.94 -9.05 0.07
C ARG A 87 3.89 -9.94 -0.60
N ASN A 88 3.88 -11.24 -0.33
CA ASN A 88 2.94 -12.18 -0.93
C ASN A 88 1.49 -11.81 -0.57
N LEU A 89 1.24 -11.55 0.72
CA LEU A 89 -0.07 -11.12 1.20
C LEU A 89 -0.51 -9.80 0.57
N LEU A 90 0.40 -8.83 0.44
CA LEU A 90 0.11 -7.56 -0.23
C LEU A 90 -0.21 -7.74 -1.72
N ASP A 91 0.48 -8.65 -2.41
CA ASP A 91 0.25 -8.94 -3.83
C ASP A 91 -1.13 -9.58 -4.05
N ASP A 92 -1.52 -10.54 -3.20
CA ASP A 92 -2.83 -11.19 -3.28
C ASP A 92 -3.97 -10.21 -2.97
N LEU A 93 -3.79 -9.34 -1.97
CA LEU A 93 -4.76 -8.29 -1.65
C LEU A 93 -4.87 -7.25 -2.76
N ARG A 94 -3.76 -6.84 -3.35
CA ARG A 94 -3.74 -5.92 -4.49
C ARG A 94 -4.52 -6.49 -5.67
N LYS A 95 -4.32 -7.77 -6.01
CA LYS A 95 -5.07 -8.44 -7.08
C LYS A 95 -6.56 -8.48 -6.76
N THR A 96 -6.92 -8.92 -5.56
CA THR A 96 -8.32 -8.98 -5.10
C THR A 96 -9.00 -7.61 -5.16
N TRP A 97 -8.32 -6.57 -4.71
CA TRP A 97 -8.82 -5.20 -4.77
C TRP A 97 -9.03 -4.72 -6.20
N SER A 98 -8.03 -4.96 -7.07
CA SER A 98 -8.10 -4.57 -8.48
C SER A 98 -9.25 -5.26 -9.20
N GLU A 99 -9.47 -6.55 -8.94
CA GLU A 99 -10.60 -7.31 -9.47
C GLU A 99 -11.95 -6.75 -8.98
N ALA A 100 -12.10 -6.55 -7.67
CA ALA A 100 -13.34 -6.04 -7.07
C ALA A 100 -13.72 -4.65 -7.61
N MET A 101 -12.72 -3.79 -7.85
CA MET A 101 -12.90 -2.42 -8.34
C MET A 101 -12.85 -2.33 -9.87
N ARG A 102 -12.66 -3.46 -10.58
CA ARG A 102 -12.48 -3.54 -12.05
C ARG A 102 -11.39 -2.60 -12.56
N ILE A 103 -10.32 -2.46 -11.79
CA ILE A 103 -9.12 -1.73 -12.18
C ILE A 103 -8.27 -2.70 -13.00
N THR A 104 -8.16 -2.42 -14.30
CA THR A 104 -7.44 -3.24 -15.29
C THR A 104 -5.96 -2.89 -15.35
#